data_AF-A0A966X440-F1
#
_entry.id   AF-A0A966X440-F1
#
_cell.length_a   1.000
_cell.length_b   1.000
_cell.length_c   1.000
_cell.angle_alpha   90.00
_cell.angle_beta   90.00
_cell.angle_gamma   90.00
#
_symmetry.space_group_name_H-M   'P 1'
#
loop_
_entity.id
_entity.type
_entity.pdbx_description
1 polymer ?
#
loop_
_entity_poly.entity_id
_entity_poly.type
_entity_poly.pdbx_seq_one_letter_code
_entity_poly.pdbx_strand_id
1 'polypeptide(L)'
;MLTLQPISSEQKSVLQALVSLATRPEQTGRNVWSNSDGYPAWHLECDRAEVAAACGVPTNDFEARKALDHAIEALTRVRVRSFEADDQVDCGPALVASKCYSDPECTQWIGFRFQLPCLLRSIDWTTV
;
A
#
# COMPACT_ATOMS: atom_id res chain seq x y z
N MET A 1 -17.55 11.39 1.99
CA MET A 1 -16.17 11.74 1.53
C MET A 1 -15.21 10.71 2.07
N LEU A 2 -14.32 10.14 1.23
CA LEU A 2 -13.29 9.19 1.70
C LEU A 2 -12.02 9.95 2.11
N THR A 3 -11.48 9.61 3.28
CA THR A 3 -10.21 10.14 3.81
C THR A 3 -9.34 9.00 4.31
N LEU A 4 -8.05 9.30 4.52
CA LEU A 4 -7.18 8.50 5.36
C LEU A 4 -7.15 9.07 6.78
N GLN A 5 -6.79 8.22 7.75
CA GLN A 5 -6.26 8.75 9.01
C GLN A 5 -5.01 9.59 8.74
N PRO A 6 -4.67 10.57 9.60
CA PRO A 6 -3.48 11.39 9.42
C PRO A 6 -2.23 10.53 9.25
N ILE A 7 -1.45 10.82 8.21
CA ILE A 7 -0.19 10.15 7.89
C ILE A 7 0.92 11.17 7.67
N SER A 8 2.17 10.75 7.82
CA SER A 8 3.32 11.62 7.51
C SER A 8 3.45 11.83 6.00
N SER A 9 4.14 12.90 5.57
CA SER A 9 4.43 13.15 4.15
C SER A 9 5.20 12.00 3.50
N GLU A 10 6.04 11.30 4.26
CA GLU A 10 6.75 10.09 3.83
C GLU A 10 5.77 8.94 3.57
N GLN A 11 4.91 8.62 4.53
CA GLN A 11 3.88 7.58 4.40
C GLN A 11 2.94 7.86 3.22
N LYS A 12 2.54 9.12 3.04
CA LYS A 12 1.73 9.56 1.91
C LYS A 12 2.42 9.28 0.57
N SER A 13 3.69 9.66 0.46
CA SER A 13 4.48 9.44 -0.77
C SER A 13 4.61 7.95 -1.09
N VAL A 14 4.89 7.12 -0.07
CA VAL A 14 4.97 5.66 -0.22
C VAL A 14 3.63 5.08 -0.66
N LEU A 15 2.52 5.45 0.00
CA LEU A 15 1.21 4.93 -0.35
C LEU A 15 0.78 5.34 -1.76
N GLN A 16 1.06 6.57 -2.19
CA GLN A 16 0.82 7.03 -3.55
C GLN A 16 1.64 6.26 -4.59
N ALA A 17 2.91 5.96 -4.27
CA ALA A 17 3.76 5.15 -5.14
C ALA A 17 3.20 3.73 -5.31
N LEU A 18 2.75 3.10 -4.22
CA LEU A 18 2.12 1.77 -4.25
C LEU A 18 0.80 1.77 -5.02
N VAL A 19 -0.05 2.79 -4.85
CA VAL A 19 -1.27 2.95 -5.65
C VAL A 19 -0.92 3.13 -7.13
N SER A 20 0.11 3.93 -7.44
CA SER A 20 0.55 4.14 -8.83
C SER A 20 1.05 2.83 -9.46
N LEU A 21 1.80 2.02 -8.71
CA LEU A 21 2.22 0.67 -9.14
C LEU A 21 1.02 -0.25 -9.41
N ALA A 22 0.08 -0.32 -8.47
CA ALA A 22 -1.08 -1.19 -8.53
C ALA A 22 -2.06 -0.83 -9.65
N THR A 23 -2.03 0.42 -10.12
CA THR A 23 -2.93 0.95 -11.15
C THR A 23 -2.28 1.05 -12.53
N ARG A 24 -1.06 0.52 -12.69
CA ARG A 24 -0.41 0.40 -14.01
C ARG A 24 -1.28 -0.44 -14.96
N PRO A 25 -1.33 -0.11 -16.27
CA PRO A 25 -2.14 -0.84 -17.25
C PRO A 25 -1.84 -2.34 -17.29
N GLU A 26 -0.58 -2.74 -17.08
CA GLU A 26 -0.14 -4.14 -17.10
C GLU A 26 -0.68 -4.95 -15.91
N GLN A 27 -1.00 -4.28 -14.80
CA GLN A 27 -1.49 -4.87 -13.55
C GLN A 27 -3.01 -4.73 -13.38
N THR A 28 -3.62 -3.76 -14.08
CA THR A 28 -5.03 -3.40 -13.89
C THR A 28 -5.96 -4.49 -14.39
N GLY A 29 -6.86 -4.96 -13.52
CA GLY A 29 -7.94 -5.92 -13.83
C GLY A 29 -7.56 -7.40 -13.68
N ARG A 30 -6.26 -7.76 -13.70
CA ARG A 30 -5.81 -9.14 -13.46
C ARG A 30 -5.72 -9.49 -11.98
N ASN A 31 -5.40 -8.50 -11.15
CA ASN A 31 -5.13 -8.69 -9.72
C ASN A 31 -6.13 -7.92 -8.85
N VAL A 32 -7.38 -7.78 -9.28
CA VAL A 32 -8.43 -7.16 -8.47
C VAL A 32 -9.33 -8.25 -7.90
N TRP A 33 -9.21 -8.50 -6.59
CA TRP A 33 -10.06 -9.44 -5.86
C TRP A 33 -10.54 -8.79 -4.56
N SER A 34 -11.68 -9.23 -4.04
CA SER A 34 -12.20 -8.72 -2.77
C SER A 34 -11.21 -8.98 -1.64
N ASN A 35 -10.99 -7.98 -0.78
CA ASN A 35 -10.30 -8.15 0.49
C ASN A 35 -11.20 -8.90 1.50
N SER A 36 -10.67 -9.15 2.71
CA SER A 36 -11.41 -9.81 3.80
C SER A 36 -12.69 -9.07 4.20
N ASP A 37 -12.75 -7.77 3.93
CA ASP A 37 -13.87 -6.90 4.26
C ASP A 37 -14.89 -6.80 3.11
N GLY A 38 -14.69 -7.56 2.02
CA GLY A 38 -15.60 -7.64 0.87
C GLY A 38 -15.40 -6.54 -0.19
N TYR A 39 -14.50 -5.59 0.04
CA TYR A 39 -14.22 -4.50 -0.90
C TYR A 39 -13.22 -4.92 -1.98
N PRO A 40 -13.38 -4.46 -3.24
CA PRO A 40 -12.36 -4.66 -4.27
C PRO A 40 -11.00 -4.11 -3.83
N ALA A 41 -9.95 -4.91 -3.96
CA ALA A 41 -8.57 -4.52 -3.68
C ALA A 41 -7.65 -4.91 -4.83
N TRP A 42 -6.64 -4.09 -5.10
CA TRP A 42 -5.50 -4.49 -5.94
C TRP A 42 -4.55 -5.36 -5.13
N HIS A 43 -4.16 -6.49 -5.71
CA HIS A 43 -3.16 -7.40 -5.18
C HIS A 43 -1.88 -7.18 -5.99
N LEU A 44 -0.85 -6.67 -5.35
CA LEU A 44 0.41 -6.33 -6.00
C LEU A 44 1.51 -7.21 -5.44
N GLU A 45 2.14 -7.99 -6.31
CA GLU A 45 3.38 -8.69 -6.01
C GLU A 45 4.53 -7.93 -6.66
N CYS A 46 5.50 -7.52 -5.86
CA CYS A 46 6.63 -6.70 -6.31
C CYS A 46 7.88 -7.06 -5.53
N ASP A 47 9.02 -7.03 -6.19
CA ASP A 47 10.30 -7.21 -5.52
C ASP A 47 10.73 -5.92 -4.78
N ARG A 48 11.74 -6.02 -3.92
CA ARG A 48 12.24 -4.86 -3.16
C ARG A 48 12.74 -3.73 -4.07
N ALA A 49 13.34 -4.08 -5.21
CA ALA A 49 13.91 -3.10 -6.10
C ALA A 49 12.82 -2.31 -6.82
N GLU A 50 11.71 -2.95 -7.19
CA GLU A 50 10.54 -2.30 -7.78
C GLU A 50 9.88 -1.33 -6.79
N VAL A 51 9.69 -1.74 -5.54
CA VAL A 51 9.12 -0.86 -4.50
C VAL A 51 10.04 0.32 -4.21
N ALA A 52 11.35 0.05 -4.05
CA ALA A 52 12.34 1.10 -3.83
C ALA A 52 12.38 2.09 -5.01
N ALA A 53 12.40 1.59 -6.25
CA ALA A 53 12.39 2.42 -7.46
C ALA A 53 11.12 3.28 -7.55
N ALA A 54 9.94 2.71 -7.25
CA ALA A 54 8.69 3.46 -7.24
C ALA A 54 8.67 4.57 -6.17
N CYS A 55 9.37 4.36 -5.05
CA CYS A 55 9.52 5.35 -3.98
C CYS A 55 10.73 6.27 -4.15
N GLY A 56 11.49 6.16 -5.26
CA GLY A 56 12.69 6.97 -5.49
C GLY A 56 13.85 6.67 -4.53
N VAL A 57 13.86 5.49 -3.91
CA VAL A 57 14.87 5.06 -2.94
C VAL A 57 16.03 4.35 -3.65
N PRO A 58 17.28 4.81 -3.50
CA PRO A 58 18.45 4.14 -4.07
C PRO A 58 18.63 2.74 -3.48
N THR A 59 18.91 1.74 -4.33
CA THR A 59 19.07 0.35 -3.90
C THR A 59 20.33 0.11 -3.06
N ASN A 60 21.33 0.99 -3.17
CA ASN A 60 22.57 0.95 -2.40
C ASN A 60 22.50 1.73 -1.07
N ASP A 61 21.44 2.49 -0.82
CA ASP A 61 21.25 3.20 0.44
C ASP A 61 20.55 2.29 1.45
N PHE A 62 21.25 1.90 2.52
CA PHE A 62 20.70 1.02 3.54
C PHE A 62 19.68 1.73 4.43
N GLU A 63 19.96 2.95 4.86
CA GLU A 63 19.08 3.68 5.78
C GLU A 63 17.80 4.11 5.08
N ALA A 64 17.87 4.54 3.82
CA ALA A 64 16.68 4.88 3.05
C ALA A 64 15.77 3.66 2.79
N ARG A 65 16.35 2.48 2.53
CA ARG A 65 15.57 1.23 2.40
C ARG A 65 14.94 0.81 3.72
N LYS A 66 15.65 0.97 4.83
CA LYS A 66 15.11 0.70 6.17
C LYS A 66 13.97 1.64 6.53
N ALA A 67 14.10 2.93 6.21
CA ALA A 67 13.03 3.91 6.39
C ALA A 67 11.80 3.55 5.56
N LEU A 68 11.99 3.14 4.29
CA LEU A 68 10.90 2.64 3.44
C LEU A 68 10.21 1.41 4.05
N ASP A 69 10.95 0.42 4.54
CA ASP A 69 10.39 -0.76 5.19
C ASP A 69 9.55 -0.37 6.44
N HIS A 70 10.03 0.59 7.25
CA HIS A 70 9.29 1.13 8.39
C HIS A 70 8.04 1.91 7.98
N ALA A 71 8.11 2.71 6.90
CA ALA A 71 6.97 3.45 6.39
C ALA A 71 5.87 2.51 5.89
N ILE A 72 6.24 1.44 5.17
CA ILE A 72 5.33 0.37 4.75
C ILE A 72 4.69 -0.31 5.96
N GLU A 73 5.47 -0.66 6.98
CA GLU A 73 4.92 -1.25 8.21
C GLU A 73 3.92 -0.30 8.88
N ALA A 74 4.26 0.99 9.00
CA ALA A 74 3.38 1.97 9.61
C ALA A 74 2.07 2.15 8.82
N LEU A 75 2.12 2.11 7.49
CA LEU A 75 0.94 2.17 6.61
C LEU A 75 -0.02 1.00 6.84
N THR A 76 0.45 -0.17 7.31
CA THR A 76 -0.45 -1.30 7.63
C THR A 76 -1.42 -1.01 8.77
N ARG A 77 -1.15 0.03 9.56
CA ARG A 77 -1.97 0.47 10.70
C ARG A 77 -2.94 1.58 10.32
N VAL A 78 -2.82 2.15 9.12
CA VAL A 78 -3.64 3.26 8.63
C VAL A 78 -4.97 2.72 8.11
N ARG A 79 -6.07 3.39 8.45
CA ARG A 79 -7.44 3.03 8.01
C ARG A 79 -7.99 4.03 7.00
N VAL A 80 -8.74 3.52 6.03
CA VAL A 80 -9.58 4.31 5.12
C VAL A 80 -10.91 4.57 5.81
N ARG A 81 -11.38 5.82 5.79
CA ARG A 81 -12.61 6.23 6.46
C ARG A 81 -13.54 6.95 5.48
N SER A 82 -14.82 6.61 5.51
CA SER A 82 -15.88 7.36 4.82
C SER A 82 -16.60 8.26 5.81
N PHE A 83 -16.81 9.52 5.48
CA PHE A 83 -17.74 10.41 6.17
C PHE A 83 -19.06 10.45 5.42
N GLU A 84 -20.13 9.99 6.08
CA GLU A 84 -21.50 9.99 5.57
C GLU A 84 -22.42 10.66 6.60
N ALA A 85 -23.00 11.81 6.23
CA ALA A 85 -24.12 12.44 6.93
C ALA A 85 -24.06 12.45 8.48
N ASP A 86 -22.87 12.75 9.03
CA ASP A 86 -22.50 12.86 10.46
C ASP A 86 -21.84 11.62 11.11
N ASP A 87 -21.76 10.49 10.40
CA ASP A 87 -21.06 9.29 10.86
C ASP A 87 -19.74 9.05 10.11
N GLN A 88 -18.78 8.48 10.84
CA GLN A 88 -17.51 8.01 10.31
C GLN A 88 -17.50 6.48 10.24
N VAL A 89 -17.44 5.95 9.02
CA VAL A 89 -17.41 4.52 8.75
C VAL A 89 -15.97 4.09 8.46
N ASP A 90 -15.50 3.05 9.16
CA ASP A 90 -14.22 2.38 8.85
C ASP A 90 -14.39 1.49 7.62
N CYS A 91 -13.66 1.80 6.54
CA CYS A 91 -13.72 1.09 5.27
C CYS A 91 -12.57 0.07 5.11
N GLY A 92 -11.82 -0.23 6.18
CA GLY A 92 -10.73 -1.18 6.14
C GLY A 92 -9.34 -0.54 6.16
N PRO A 93 -8.28 -1.37 6.10
CA PRO A 93 -6.90 -0.90 6.10
C PRO A 93 -6.55 -0.23 4.76
N ALA A 94 -5.73 0.82 4.81
CA ALA A 94 -5.17 1.47 3.62
C ALA A 94 -4.14 0.58 2.91
N LEU A 95 -3.49 -0.31 3.65
CA LEU A 95 -2.52 -1.27 3.12
C LEU A 95 -2.54 -2.54 3.95
N VAL A 96 -2.61 -3.69 3.30
CA VAL A 96 -2.14 -4.95 3.90
C VAL A 96 -0.84 -5.31 3.21
N ALA A 97 0.20 -5.59 3.98
CA ALA A 97 1.51 -5.98 3.45
C ALA A 97 1.92 -7.32 4.05
N SER A 98 2.37 -8.24 3.21
CA SER A 98 3.03 -9.47 3.63
C SER A 98 4.36 -9.61 2.92
N LYS A 99 5.35 -10.14 3.64
CA LYS A 99 6.67 -10.43 3.08
C LYS A 99 6.58 -11.74 2.29
N CYS A 100 7.07 -11.72 1.06
CA CYS A 100 7.15 -12.91 0.20
C CYS A 100 8.51 -13.58 0.37
N TYR A 101 8.50 -14.86 0.72
CA TYR A 101 9.69 -15.69 0.78
C TYR A 101 9.65 -16.73 -0.34
N SER A 102 10.80 -17.04 -0.91
CA SER A 102 10.91 -18.01 -2.03
C SER A 102 10.94 -19.45 -1.56
N ASP A 103 11.33 -19.70 -0.31
CA ASP A 103 11.49 -21.03 0.26
C ASP A 103 10.45 -21.33 1.36
N PRO A 104 10.10 -22.61 1.57
CA PRO A 104 9.11 -23.03 2.58
C PRO A 104 9.51 -22.69 4.02
N GLU A 105 10.80 -22.50 4.29
CA GLU A 105 11.33 -22.17 5.62
C GLU A 105 11.31 -20.66 5.90
N CYS A 106 10.82 -19.85 4.94
CA CYS A 106 10.78 -18.40 5.01
C CYS A 106 12.15 -17.75 5.27
N THR A 107 13.21 -18.28 4.66
CA THR A 107 14.60 -17.82 4.89
C THR A 107 15.07 -16.80 3.85
N GLN A 108 14.65 -16.94 2.59
CA GLN A 108 15.00 -16.06 1.49
C GLN A 108 13.84 -15.14 1.16
N TRP A 109 13.93 -13.92 1.67
CA TRP A 109 12.98 -12.86 1.39
C TRP A 109 13.19 -12.27 -0.01
N ILE A 110 12.17 -12.31 -0.86
CA ILE A 110 12.26 -11.89 -2.27
C ILE A 110 11.42 -10.64 -2.60
N GLY A 111 10.48 -10.23 -1.75
CA GLY A 111 9.65 -9.05 -2.05
C GLY A 111 8.43 -8.88 -1.15
N PHE A 112 7.46 -8.13 -1.64
CA PHE A 112 6.21 -7.84 -0.94
C PHE A 112 5.00 -8.28 -1.74
N ARG A 113 3.99 -8.77 -1.02
CA ARG A 113 2.62 -8.84 -1.51
C ARG A 113 1.81 -7.78 -0.78
N PHE A 114 1.24 -6.86 -1.54
CA PHE A 114 0.38 -5.81 -1.04
C PHE A 114 -1.08 -6.08 -1.41
N GLN A 115 -1.98 -5.72 -0.53
CA GLN A 115 -3.39 -5.53 -0.85
C GLN A 115 -3.75 -4.07 -0.57
N LEU A 116 -4.19 -3.36 -1.59
CA LEU A 116 -4.58 -1.94 -1.53
C LEU A 116 -6.06 -1.83 -1.88
N PRO A 117 -6.93 -1.27 -1.02
CA PRO A 117 -8.34 -1.14 -1.35
C PRO A 117 -8.51 -0.18 -2.54
N CYS A 118 -9.38 -0.56 -3.48
CA CYS A 118 -9.64 0.24 -4.67
C CYS A 118 -10.22 1.63 -4.34
N LEU A 119 -10.77 1.78 -3.13
CA LEU A 119 -11.25 3.05 -2.58
C LEU A 119 -10.17 4.15 -2.54
N LEU A 120 -8.88 3.79 -2.49
CA LEU A 120 -7.77 4.76 -2.51
C LEU A 120 -7.74 5.62 -3.79
N ARG A 121 -8.34 5.16 -4.90
CA ARG A 121 -8.49 5.98 -6.12
C ARG A 121 -9.41 7.18 -5.92
N SER A 122 -10.31 7.12 -4.95
CA SER A 122 -11.31 8.14 -4.67
C SER A 122 -10.90 9.11 -3.55
N ILE A 123 -9.66 8.99 -3.04
CA ILE A 123 -9.14 9.85 -1.98
C ILE A 123 -8.57 11.12 -2.60
N ASP A 124 -8.92 12.26 -2.01
CA ASP A 124 -8.29 13.53 -2.32
C ASP A 124 -6.95 13.65 -1.57
N TRP A 125 -5.87 13.35 -2.30
CA TRP A 125 -4.51 13.41 -1.78
C TRP A 125 -4.06 14.82 -1.42
N THR A 126 -4.78 15.89 -1.75
CA THR A 126 -4.40 17.25 -1.29
C THR A 126 -4.77 17.49 0.18
N THR A 127 -5.72 16.72 0.70
CA THR A 127 -6.26 16.87 2.07
C THR A 127 -5.71 15.88 3.10
N VAL A 128 -4.92 14.90 2.65
CA VAL A 128 -4.27 13.86 3.47
C VAL A 128 -2.88 14.26 3.91
#